data_AF-A0A9E0EGP3-F1
#
_entry.id   AF-A0A9E0EGP3-F1
#
_cell.length_a   1.000
_cell.length_b   1.000
_cell.length_c   1.000
_cell.angle_alpha   90.00
_cell.angle_beta   90.00
_cell.angle_gamma   90.00
#
_symmetry.space_group_name_H-M   'P 1'
#
loop_
_entity.id
_entity.type
_entity.pdbx_description
1 polymer ?
#
loop_
_entity_poly.entity_id
_entity_poly.type
_entity_poly.pdbx_seq_one_letter_code
_entity_poly.pdbx_strand_id
1 'polypeptide(L)' 'MKWKSFIREARAELKRVTWPSRQQVWYSTLVVVAVSLLVAAYLGIVDVLLTAVFSRVIR' A
#
# COMPACT_ATOMS: atom_id res chain seq x y z
N MET A 1 -36.98 -13.82 -7.48
CA MET A 1 -36.15 -13.00 -6.57
C MET A 1 -34.79 -13.68 -6.34
N LYS A 2 -33.87 -13.67 -7.33
CA LYS A 2 -32.58 -14.38 -7.28
C LYS A 2 -31.45 -13.62 -6.54
N TRP A 3 -31.60 -12.31 -6.37
CA TRP A 3 -30.58 -11.44 -5.76
C TRP A 3 -30.47 -11.55 -4.24
N LYS A 4 -31.60 -11.77 -3.54
CA LYS A 4 -31.60 -11.93 -2.07
C LYS A 4 -30.91 -13.23 -1.63
N SER A 5 -31.07 -14.31 -2.39
CA SER A 5 -30.36 -15.57 -2.14
C SER A 5 -28.87 -15.44 -2.43
N PHE A 6 -28.49 -14.76 -3.52
CA PHE A 6 -27.10 -14.53 -3.88
C PHE A 6 -26.31 -13.75 -2.81
N ILE A 7 -26.89 -12.67 -2.26
CA ILE A 7 -26.26 -11.90 -1.17
C ILE A 7 -26.14 -12.75 0.11
N ARG A 8 -27.12 -13.63 0.39
CA ARG A 8 -27.09 -14.51 1.55
C ARG A 8 -25.99 -15.57 1.43
N GLU A 9 -25.81 -16.16 0.25
CA GLU A 9 -24.75 -17.12 -0.05
C GLU A 9 -23.37 -16.47 -0.01
N ALA A 10 -23.20 -15.30 -0.67
CA ALA A 10 -21.94 -14.55 -0.63
C ALA A 10 -21.53 -14.14 0.79
N ARG A 11 -22.49 -13.75 1.65
CA ARG A 11 -22.22 -13.46 3.06
C ARG A 11 -21.82 -14.70 3.87
N ALA A 12 -22.34 -15.87 3.50
CA ALA A 12 -21.98 -17.14 4.14
C ALA A 12 -20.56 -17.59 3.75
N GLU A 13 -20.13 -17.34 2.51
CA GLU A 13 -18.75 -17.59 2.06
C GLU A 13 -17.75 -16.61 2.66
N LEU A 14 -18.11 -15.32 2.74
CA LEU A 14 -17.28 -14.29 3.40
C LEU A 14 -17.00 -14.58 4.88
N LYS A 15 -17.87 -15.36 5.54
CA LYS A 15 -17.62 -15.85 6.92
C LYS A 15 -16.60 -16.98 7.00
N ARG A 16 -16.35 -17.71 5.92
CA ARG A 16 -15.30 -18.74 5.84
C ARG A 16 -13.92 -18.13 5.56
N VAL A 17 -13.87 -16.86 5.15
CA VAL A 17 -12.62 -16.13 4.96
C VAL A 17 -11.99 -15.87 6.33
N THR A 18 -10.77 -16.35 6.51
CA THR A 18 -9.94 -16.07 7.69
C THR A 18 -9.44 -14.64 7.61
N TRP A 19 -10.16 -13.72 8.23
CA TRP A 19 -9.74 -12.34 8.34
C TRP A 19 -8.52 -12.22 9.27
N PRO A 20 -7.52 -11.41 8.90
CA PRO A 20 -6.37 -11.17 9.75
C PRO A 20 -6.80 -10.51 11.06
N SER A 21 -6.06 -10.80 12.14
CA SER A 21 -6.31 -10.16 13.43
C SER A 21 -6.07 -8.64 13.33
N ARG A 22 -6.76 -7.86 14.17
CA ARG A 22 -6.59 -6.39 14.22
C ARG A 22 -5.12 -5.99 14.42
N GLN A 23 -4.37 -6.79 15.17
CA GLN A 23 -2.94 -6.59 15.41
C GLN A 23 -2.11 -6.84 14.15
N GLN A 24 -2.40 -7.91 13.39
CA GLN A 24 -1.70 -8.21 12.14
C GLN A 24 -1.93 -7.13 11.08
N VAL A 25 -3.16 -6.58 11.00
CA VAL A 25 -3.47 -5.45 10.13
C VAL A 25 -2.62 -4.24 10.50
N TRP A 26 -2.51 -3.94 11.80
CA TRP A 26 -1.72 -2.79 12.25
C TRP A 26 -0.25 -2.90 11.90
N TYR A 27 0.37 -4.06 12.15
CA TYR A 27 1.77 -4.29 11.78
C TYR A 27 1.97 -4.18 10.28
N SER A 28 1.07 -4.75 9.48
CA SER A 28 1.18 -4.70 8.02
C SER A 28 1.10 -3.25 7.52
N THR A 29 0.19 -2.44 8.05
CA THR A 29 0.10 -1.01 7.72
C THR A 29 1.36 -0.25 8.13
N LEU A 30 1.89 -0.50 9.33
CA LEU A 30 3.11 0.17 9.81
C LEU A 30 4.31 -0.14 8.91
N VAL A 31 4.46 -1.39 8.50
CA VAL A 31 5.52 -1.82 7.57
C VAL A 31 5.37 -1.10 6.22
N VAL A 32 4.16 -1.05 5.67
CA VAL A 32 3.91 -0.35 4.39
C VAL A 32 4.26 1.14 4.48
N VAL A 33 3.89 1.80 5.59
CA VAL A 33 4.23 3.22 5.82
C VAL A 33 5.75 3.40 5.90
N ALA A 34 6.45 2.55 6.65
CA ALA A 34 7.90 2.63 6.79
C ALA A 34 8.61 2.44 5.43
N VAL A 35 8.22 1.43 4.65
CA VAL A 35 8.80 1.19 3.32
C VAL A 35 8.49 2.33 2.37
N SER A 36 7.26 2.84 2.37
CA SER A 36 6.87 3.98 1.54
C SER A 36 7.71 5.23 1.83
N LEU A 37 7.96 5.52 3.11
CA LEU A 37 8.82 6.64 3.52
C LEU A 37 10.27 6.45 3.09
N LEU A 38 10.81 5.23 3.20
CA LEU A 38 12.16 4.92 2.74
C LEU A 38 12.31 5.12 1.23
N VAL A 39 11.34 4.63 0.45
CA VAL A 39 11.33 4.79 -1.02
C VAL A 39 11.20 6.27 -1.39
N ALA A 40 10.31 7.02 -0.73
CA ALA A 40 10.14 8.44 -0.97
C ALA A 40 11.42 9.24 -0.67
N ALA A 41 12.11 8.92 0.44
CA ALA A 41 13.38 9.54 0.79
C ALA A 41 14.47 9.21 -0.25
N TYR A 42 14.57 7.94 -0.66
CA TYR A 42 15.52 7.53 -1.69
C TYR A 42 15.31 8.26 -3.02
N LEU A 43 14.07 8.24 -3.53
CA LEU A 43 13.73 8.94 -4.77
C LEU A 43 13.98 10.45 -4.66
N GLY A 44 13.57 11.07 -3.55
CA GLY A 44 13.81 12.50 -3.33
C GLY A 44 15.29 12.87 -3.32
N ILE A 45 16.16 12.04 -2.72
CA ILE A 45 17.61 12.25 -2.77
C ILE A 45 18.12 12.14 -4.21
N VAL A 46 17.68 11.11 -4.95
CA VAL A 46 18.08 10.90 -6.34
C VAL A 46 17.64 12.09 -7.21
N ASP A 47 16.42 12.58 -7.06
CA ASP A 47 15.89 13.72 -7.83
C ASP A 47 16.69 15.00 -7.57
N VAL A 48 17.03 15.28 -6.31
CA VAL A 48 17.87 16.43 -5.95
C VAL A 48 19.27 16.31 -6.54
N LEU A 49 19.87 15.12 -6.44
CA LEU A 49 21.23 14.87 -6.92
C LEU A 49 21.30 14.97 -8.44
N LEU A 50 20.34 14.39 -9.14
CA LEU A 50 20.21 14.53 -10.60
C LEU A 50 20.01 15.99 -10.98
N THR A 51 19.09 16.72 -10.35
CA THR A 51 18.86 18.15 -10.64
C THR A 51 20.13 18.99 -10.44
N ALA A 52 20.90 18.71 -9.39
CA ALA A 52 22.17 19.39 -9.13
C ALA A 52 23.24 19.07 -10.20
N VAL A 53 23.28 17.84 -10.71
CA VAL A 53 24.21 17.45 -11.78
C VAL A 53 23.79 18.07 -13.11
N PHE A 54 22.52 17.91 -13.50
CA PHE A 54 21.99 18.46 -14.75
C PHE A 54 22.12 19.99 -14.82
N SER A 55 21.84 20.70 -13.72
CA SER A 55 22.01 22.16 -13.68
C SER A 55 23.46 22.63 -13.83
N ARG A 56 24.45 21.81 -13.42
CA ARG A 56 25.87 22.10 -13.66
C ARG A 56 26.35 21.74 -15.06
N VAL A 57 25.73 20.77 -15.72
CA VAL A 57 26.11 20.32 -17.07
C VAL A 57 25.45 21.14 -18.18
N ILE A 58 24.23 21.64 -17.97
CA ILE A 58 23.48 22.47 -18.92
C ILE A 58 23.86 23.96 -18.85
N ARG A 59 24.55 24.40 -17.80
CA ARG A 59 25.11 25.76 -17.71
C ARG A 59 26.44 25.87 -18.45
#